data_AF-A0A4Q6ASM9-F1
#
_entry.id   AF-A0A4Q6ASM9-F1
#
_cell.length_a   1.000
_cell.length_b   1.000
_cell.length_c   1.000
_cell.angle_alpha   90.00
_cell.angle_beta   90.00
_cell.angle_gamma   90.00
#
_symmetry.space_group_name_H-M   'P 1'
#
loop_
_entity.id
_entity.type
_entity.pdbx_description
1 polymer ?
#
loop_
_entity_poly.entity_id
_entity_poly.type
_entity_poly.pdbx_seq_one_letter_code
_entity_poly.pdbx_strand_id
1 'polypeptide(L)'
;MKSIRIFFILLFLFSDGPDLLAQASPLWHGIEREVRYKPDGEDFVLVNGERRFNRALYGGNTAFRAEAGDRPEFALYLPGMGGNIKFGMIRGEESKWLIDADKIETRYRPGSMLYTIRDAWFGAGVFYLTVMATYDKEGFIIKAESKGIPAGVQLLAVYGGATGTKFSRDRDIGADPESSFYLKPEYCRNNVYKLDKDRFTLFFGAKALSEDERYEIQYGPKRDESSLPPTLKQLSGVFPEGAILKLVDAKKQDNPVQLFSSADSSTPALAARLPFATGSQYFYFQNGAGSPVAYQQLPQVFARAEAAGKALAGRVKVKTPDPYINTLGGALAVAADAVWENPSFLHGAVAWRMRLPGWRAAYLGDVLGWSDRARTHFNAYALSQVTEPATGPVVMDTALNLARSAEKMGTSVFSSGYIPRNPGGDKRPHHYDMNLGFIDQLLNHFLWTGDTAYVRTCGPCLNATCNGKTAILMWMGITSMIRMLPSGPAMPCNTAVAALPIVRPIISKPINWLRSWHPWWEKMVSPFAKKRLLL
;
A
#
# COMPACT_ATOMS: atom_id res chain seq x y z
N MET A 1 -18.06 47.16 48.84
CA MET A 1 -17.84 46.44 47.56
C MET A 1 -16.50 45.66 47.54
N LYS A 2 -16.23 44.81 48.54
CA LYS A 2 -15.10 43.86 48.51
C LYS A 2 -15.51 42.42 48.81
N SER A 3 -16.75 42.19 49.25
CA SER A 3 -17.26 40.87 49.64
C SER A 3 -18.03 40.11 48.54
N ILE A 4 -18.23 40.70 47.35
CA ILE A 4 -18.93 40.04 46.22
C ILE A 4 -17.94 39.35 45.26
N ARG A 5 -16.64 39.68 45.32
CA ARG A 5 -15.62 39.08 44.42
C ARG A 5 -15.09 37.73 44.88
N ILE A 6 -15.26 37.35 46.14
CA ILE A 6 -14.81 36.04 46.66
C ILE A 6 -15.83 34.93 46.36
N PHE A 7 -17.11 35.26 46.21
CA PHE A 7 -18.16 34.27 45.95
C PHE A 7 -18.12 33.71 44.51
N PHE A 8 -17.59 34.47 43.55
CA PHE A 8 -17.45 34.01 42.16
C PHE A 8 -16.21 33.15 41.90
N ILE A 9 -15.22 33.14 42.80
CA ILE A 9 -14.01 32.31 42.65
C ILE A 9 -14.22 30.91 43.29
N LEU A 10 -15.09 30.81 44.31
CA LEU A 10 -15.43 29.52 44.95
C LEU A 10 -16.42 28.67 44.13
N LEU A 11 -17.19 29.26 43.20
CA LEU A 11 -18.08 28.49 42.33
C LEU A 11 -17.37 27.78 41.17
N PHE A 12 -16.12 28.16 40.86
CA PHE A 12 -15.30 27.48 39.84
C PHE A 12 -14.45 26.34 40.40
N LEU A 13 -14.43 26.15 41.73
CA LEU A 13 -13.70 25.04 42.37
C LEU A 13 -14.59 23.82 42.66
N PHE A 14 -15.90 23.91 42.39
CA PHE A 14 -16.88 22.82 42.51
C PHE A 14 -17.65 22.54 41.22
N SER A 15 -17.22 23.09 40.08
CA SER A 15 -17.52 22.42 38.82
C SER A 15 -16.56 21.26 38.72
N ASP A 16 -17.01 20.08 39.19
CA ASP A 16 -16.53 18.83 38.61
C ASP A 16 -16.41 19.08 37.11
N GLY A 17 -15.19 18.89 36.60
CA GLY A 17 -14.88 19.20 35.21
C GLY A 17 -15.92 18.55 34.30
N PRO A 18 -16.13 19.07 33.09
CA PRO A 18 -16.90 18.30 32.12
C PRO A 18 -16.13 16.98 31.94
N ASP A 19 -16.57 15.94 32.65
CA ASP A 19 -16.34 14.58 32.22
C ASP A 19 -16.78 14.61 30.76
N LEU A 20 -15.80 14.44 29.88
CA LEU A 20 -15.98 14.43 28.45
C LEU A 20 -16.86 13.22 28.14
N LEU A 21 -18.18 13.37 28.32
CA LEU A 21 -19.22 12.37 28.06
C LEU A 21 -19.21 11.89 26.60
N ALA A 22 -18.43 12.53 25.73
CA ALA A 22 -18.13 12.06 24.39
C ALA A 22 -17.30 10.76 24.33
N GLN A 23 -16.65 10.34 25.43
CA GLN A 23 -15.87 9.08 25.48
C GLN A 23 -16.58 7.91 26.16
N ALA A 24 -17.78 8.10 26.74
CA ALA A 24 -18.57 7.01 27.33
C ALA A 24 -19.31 6.16 26.26
N SER A 25 -18.75 6.02 25.06
CA SER A 25 -19.28 5.08 24.07
C SER A 25 -18.95 3.66 24.54
N PRO A 26 -19.92 2.73 24.55
CA PRO A 26 -19.61 1.33 24.80
C PRO A 26 -18.52 0.87 23.83
N LEU A 27 -17.57 0.09 24.35
CA LEU A 27 -16.49 -0.48 23.54
C LEU A 27 -17.09 -1.23 22.35
N TRP A 28 -16.53 -1.01 21.17
CA TRP A 28 -16.92 -1.77 19.98
C TRP A 28 -16.63 -3.27 20.21
N HIS A 29 -17.67 -4.11 20.24
CA HIS A 29 -17.65 -5.52 20.65
C HIS A 29 -17.20 -5.81 22.10
N GLY A 30 -17.22 -4.83 23.01
CA GLY A 30 -16.77 -5.04 24.40
C GLY A 30 -15.25 -5.22 24.54
N ILE A 31 -14.47 -4.88 23.51
CA ILE A 31 -13.02 -5.06 23.48
C ILE A 31 -12.32 -3.71 23.61
N GLU A 32 -11.44 -3.59 24.60
CA GLU A 32 -10.57 -2.42 24.74
C GLU A 32 -9.49 -2.43 23.64
N ARG A 33 -9.32 -1.30 22.96
CA ARG A 33 -8.32 -1.16 21.89
C ARG A 33 -6.99 -0.69 22.47
N GLU A 34 -5.93 -1.42 22.16
CA GLU A 34 -4.57 -1.05 22.54
C GLU A 34 -3.87 -0.22 21.45
N VAL A 35 -3.22 0.87 21.87
CA VAL A 35 -2.31 1.64 21.02
C VAL A 35 -0.93 0.96 21.03
N ARG A 36 -0.66 0.14 20.02
CA ARG A 36 0.57 -0.66 19.93
C ARG A 36 1.81 0.17 19.58
N TYR A 37 1.66 1.09 18.63
CA TYR A 37 2.79 1.89 18.12
C TYR A 37 2.79 3.27 18.77
N LYS A 38 3.96 3.72 19.20
CA LYS A 38 4.21 5.08 19.70
C LYS A 38 4.96 5.88 18.65
N PRO A 39 4.68 7.18 18.51
CA PRO A 39 5.42 8.04 17.59
C PRO A 39 6.81 8.36 18.15
N ASP A 40 7.79 8.38 17.27
CA ASP A 40 9.11 8.96 17.53
C ASP A 40 9.55 9.73 16.28
N GLY A 41 9.35 11.05 16.32
CA GLY A 41 9.45 11.90 15.14
C GLY A 41 8.41 11.50 14.08
N GLU A 42 8.90 10.98 12.96
CA GLU A 42 8.07 10.52 11.82
C GLU A 42 7.91 9.00 11.78
N ASP A 43 8.49 8.30 12.75
CA ASP A 43 8.51 6.85 12.79
C ASP A 43 7.43 6.30 13.73
N PHE A 44 6.99 5.07 13.45
CA PHE A 44 6.12 4.28 14.32
C PHE A 44 6.97 3.24 15.06
N VAL A 45 7.03 3.34 16.38
CA VAL A 45 7.91 2.51 17.23
C VAL A 45 7.09 1.57 18.09
N LEU A 46 7.57 0.34 18.23
CA LEU A 46 7.00 -0.66 19.12
C LEU A 46 8.13 -1.50 19.73
N VAL A 47 7.95 -1.97 20.96
CA VAL A 47 8.90 -2.86 21.63
C VAL A 47 8.19 -4.19 21.90
N ASN A 48 8.82 -5.30 21.54
CA ASN A 48 8.34 -6.66 21.73
C ASN A 48 6.97 -6.94 21.08
N GLY A 49 6.69 -6.30 19.94
CA GLY A 49 5.50 -6.63 19.15
C GLY A 49 5.54 -8.06 18.61
N GLU A 50 4.39 -8.62 18.30
CA GLU A 50 4.25 -10.05 18.00
C GLU A 50 3.84 -10.35 16.56
N ARG A 51 3.37 -9.36 15.81
CA ARG A 51 2.81 -9.59 14.48
C ARG A 51 3.92 -9.79 13.46
N ARG A 52 3.77 -10.76 12.57
CA ARG A 52 4.66 -10.96 11.42
C ARG A 52 3.93 -10.55 10.15
N PHE A 53 4.67 -10.10 9.13
CA PHE A 53 4.11 -9.79 7.81
C PHE A 53 2.84 -8.91 7.85
N ASN A 54 2.82 -7.93 8.75
CA ASN A 54 1.74 -6.95 8.92
C ASN A 54 2.14 -5.56 8.36
N ARG A 55 3.33 -5.45 7.77
CA ARG A 55 3.89 -4.23 7.18
C ARG A 55 4.44 -4.53 5.79
N ALA A 56 3.66 -4.17 4.78
CA ALA A 56 4.11 -4.15 3.40
C ALA A 56 5.09 -2.98 3.18
N LEU A 57 6.24 -3.29 2.58
CA LEU A 57 7.20 -2.34 2.07
C LEU A 57 7.08 -2.32 0.54
N TYR A 58 6.44 -1.27 0.05
CA TYR A 58 6.19 -1.11 -1.38
C TYR A 58 7.46 -0.67 -2.10
N GLY A 59 7.75 -1.33 -3.23
CA GLY A 59 8.83 -0.94 -4.14
C GLY A 59 8.34 0.01 -5.22
N GLY A 60 8.82 -0.18 -6.45
CA GLY A 60 8.33 0.55 -7.62
C GLY A 60 6.84 0.28 -7.93
N ASN A 61 6.33 0.92 -8.98
CA ASN A 61 4.91 0.89 -9.36
C ASN A 61 4.48 -0.42 -10.06
N THR A 62 4.74 -1.56 -9.40
CA THR A 62 4.25 -2.88 -9.75
C THR A 62 3.52 -3.51 -8.56
N ALA A 63 3.03 -4.73 -8.70
CA ALA A 63 2.38 -5.46 -7.62
C ALA A 63 3.37 -6.13 -6.63
N PHE A 64 4.68 -5.99 -6.85
CA PHE A 64 5.70 -6.51 -5.95
C PHE A 64 5.79 -5.71 -4.65
N ARG A 65 6.16 -6.40 -3.57
CA ARG A 65 6.53 -5.80 -2.29
C ARG A 65 7.39 -6.73 -1.46
N ALA A 66 8.14 -6.16 -0.51
CA ALA A 66 8.65 -6.91 0.62
C ALA A 66 7.66 -6.86 1.78
N GLU A 67 7.64 -7.89 2.60
CA GLU A 67 6.75 -8.01 3.74
C GLU A 67 7.59 -8.14 5.00
N ALA A 68 7.24 -7.32 5.98
CA ALA A 68 7.92 -7.24 7.26
C ALA A 68 6.88 -7.17 8.38
N GLY A 69 7.34 -7.15 9.63
CA GLY A 69 6.43 -6.95 10.76
C GLY A 69 7.14 -6.60 12.04
N ASP A 70 6.49 -6.84 13.17
CA ASP A 70 7.05 -6.51 14.48
C ASP A 70 8.28 -7.37 14.80
N ARG A 71 8.36 -8.57 14.20
CA ARG A 71 9.49 -9.51 14.32
C ARG A 71 10.37 -9.48 13.05
N PRO A 72 11.70 -9.69 13.19
CA PRO A 72 12.67 -9.63 12.08
C PRO A 72 12.65 -10.89 11.21
N GLU A 73 11.54 -11.10 10.52
CA GLU A 73 11.37 -12.10 9.47
C GLU A 73 10.68 -11.46 8.28
N PHE A 74 11.17 -11.74 7.08
CA PHE A 74 10.75 -11.03 5.88
C PHE A 74 10.31 -11.99 4.78
N ALA A 75 9.42 -11.53 3.92
CA ALA A 75 9.00 -12.29 2.75
C ALA A 75 8.97 -11.40 1.51
N LEU A 76 9.08 -12.04 0.36
CA LEU A 76 8.99 -11.40 -0.95
C LEU A 76 7.68 -11.80 -1.61
N TYR A 77 6.91 -10.82 -2.06
CA TYR A 77 5.71 -11.03 -2.86
C TYR A 77 5.93 -10.58 -4.30
N LEU A 78 5.77 -11.51 -5.25
CA LEU A 78 5.89 -11.32 -6.69
C LEU A 78 4.61 -11.84 -7.38
N PRO A 79 3.49 -11.09 -7.29
CA PRO A 79 2.14 -11.60 -7.52
C PRO A 79 1.96 -13.09 -7.21
N GLY A 80 2.33 -13.44 -5.98
CA GLY A 80 2.52 -14.79 -5.48
C GLY A 80 3.75 -14.90 -4.56
N MET A 81 3.86 -16.01 -3.84
CA MET A 81 4.95 -16.23 -2.87
C MET A 81 6.32 -16.29 -3.56
N GLY A 82 7.14 -15.25 -3.38
CA GLY A 82 8.49 -15.13 -3.93
C GLY A 82 9.59 -15.68 -3.02
N GLY A 83 9.25 -15.99 -1.76
CA GLY A 83 10.14 -16.59 -0.78
C GLY A 83 10.05 -15.90 0.58
N ASN A 84 10.68 -16.52 1.57
CA ASN A 84 10.79 -16.07 2.95
C ASN A 84 12.27 -16.08 3.35
N ILE A 85 12.68 -15.08 4.15
CA ILE A 85 13.96 -15.05 4.82
C ILE A 85 13.80 -15.01 6.34
N LYS A 86 14.42 -15.97 7.01
CA LYS A 86 14.54 -16.05 8.48
C LYS A 86 15.97 -15.82 8.91
N PHE A 87 16.13 -15.20 10.08
CA PHE A 87 17.42 -15.07 10.75
C PHE A 87 17.44 -15.87 12.05
N GLY A 88 18.57 -16.49 12.36
CA GLY A 88 18.83 -17.20 13.60
C GLY A 88 20.23 -16.91 14.12
N MET A 89 20.48 -17.28 15.37
CA MET A 89 21.79 -17.21 15.99
C MET A 89 22.24 -18.58 16.49
N ILE A 90 23.52 -18.85 16.37
CA ILE A 90 24.17 -20.11 16.75
C ILE A 90 25.32 -19.78 17.72
N ARG A 91 25.41 -20.51 18.83
CA ARG A 91 26.49 -20.41 19.81
C ARG A 91 26.89 -21.81 20.26
N GLY A 92 27.95 -22.35 19.64
CA GLY A 92 28.32 -23.76 19.83
C GLY A 92 27.21 -24.68 19.30
N GLU A 93 26.69 -25.55 20.16
CA GLU A 93 25.58 -26.47 19.85
C GLU A 93 24.19 -25.85 20.11
N GLU A 94 24.13 -24.71 20.80
CA GLU A 94 22.89 -24.00 21.06
C GLU A 94 22.50 -23.12 19.87
N SER A 95 21.19 -22.97 19.63
CA SER A 95 20.69 -21.98 18.68
C SER A 95 19.30 -21.44 19.02
N LYS A 96 18.99 -20.26 18.51
CA LYS A 96 17.70 -19.57 18.68
C LYS A 96 17.33 -18.83 17.40
N TRP A 97 16.05 -18.83 17.02
CA TRP A 97 15.58 -17.96 15.95
C TRP A 97 15.57 -16.49 16.42
N LEU A 98 15.94 -15.56 15.55
CA LEU A 98 16.08 -14.15 15.90
C LEU A 98 14.73 -13.50 16.23
N ILE A 99 13.63 -14.07 15.72
CA ILE A 99 12.26 -13.66 16.10
C ILE A 99 11.98 -13.91 17.59
N ASP A 100 12.71 -14.80 18.25
CA ASP A 100 12.57 -15.16 19.66
C ASP A 100 13.62 -14.46 20.56
N ALA A 101 14.31 -13.43 20.04
CA ALA A 101 15.25 -12.65 20.82
C ALA A 101 14.56 -11.93 22.00
N ASP A 102 15.28 -11.78 23.11
CA ASP A 102 14.73 -11.31 24.38
C ASP A 102 14.09 -9.91 24.30
N LYS A 103 14.66 -9.02 23.48
CA LYS A 103 14.11 -7.68 23.25
C LYS A 103 14.29 -7.21 21.81
N ILE A 104 13.16 -6.89 21.17
CA ILE A 104 13.11 -6.37 19.80
C ILE A 104 12.39 -5.03 19.83
N GLU A 105 13.12 -3.94 19.60
CA GLU A 105 12.50 -2.67 19.21
C GLU A 105 12.34 -2.66 17.69
N THR A 106 11.12 -2.46 17.22
CA THR A 106 10.77 -2.35 15.81
C THR A 106 10.33 -0.94 15.49
N ARG A 107 10.74 -0.45 14.32
CA ARG A 107 10.48 0.90 13.86
C ARG A 107 10.09 0.87 12.40
N TYR A 108 8.85 1.25 12.11
CA TYR A 108 8.44 1.58 10.75
C TYR A 108 8.76 3.05 10.50
N ARG A 109 9.75 3.27 9.65
CA ARG A 109 10.00 4.57 9.03
C ARG A 109 9.42 4.49 7.62
N PRO A 110 8.51 5.39 7.18
CA PRO A 110 7.83 5.24 5.90
C PRO A 110 8.73 4.76 4.75
N GLY A 111 8.47 3.53 4.26
CA GLY A 111 9.28 2.85 3.23
C GLY A 111 10.37 1.88 3.73
N SER A 112 10.56 1.73 5.04
CA SER A 112 11.60 0.87 5.64
C SER A 112 11.19 0.32 7.01
N MET A 113 11.68 -0.87 7.35
CA MET A 113 11.59 -1.43 8.71
C MET A 113 12.97 -1.53 9.33
N LEU A 114 13.10 -1.03 10.55
CA LEU A 114 14.34 -1.03 11.33
C LEU A 114 14.12 -1.81 12.61
N TYR A 115 15.09 -2.64 12.98
CA TYR A 115 15.07 -3.45 14.19
C TYR A 115 16.32 -3.17 15.01
N THR A 116 16.12 -2.97 16.31
CA THR A 116 17.20 -2.99 17.30
C THR A 116 16.98 -4.18 18.22
N ILE A 117 17.89 -5.15 18.16
CA ILE A 117 17.72 -6.47 18.74
C ILE A 117 18.76 -6.68 19.84
N ARG A 118 18.29 -7.09 21.01
CA ARG A 118 19.10 -7.45 22.17
C ARG A 118 18.69 -8.83 22.64
N ASP A 119 19.69 -9.58 23.09
CA ASP A 119 19.53 -10.93 23.61
C ASP A 119 20.65 -11.20 24.62
N ALA A 120 20.38 -12.06 25.61
CA ALA A 120 21.36 -12.49 26.59
C ALA A 120 22.65 -13.02 25.94
N TRP A 121 22.56 -13.65 24.76
CA TRP A 121 23.72 -14.15 24.03
C TRP A 121 24.60 -13.06 23.45
N PHE A 122 24.07 -11.85 23.25
CA PHE A 122 24.83 -10.69 22.81
C PHE A 122 25.50 -9.96 23.98
N GLY A 123 25.20 -10.30 25.24
CA GLY A 123 25.68 -9.56 26.40
C GLY A 123 25.26 -8.08 26.32
N ALA A 124 26.23 -7.16 26.35
CA ALA A 124 25.98 -5.72 26.14
C ALA A 124 25.86 -5.32 24.65
N GLY A 125 26.07 -6.27 23.74
CA GLY A 125 26.03 -6.06 22.31
C GLY A 125 24.62 -5.83 21.77
N VAL A 126 24.56 -5.28 20.56
CA VAL A 126 23.30 -4.97 19.86
C VAL A 126 23.42 -5.38 18.40
N PHE A 127 22.37 -6.01 17.88
CA PHE A 127 22.23 -6.33 16.48
C PHE A 127 21.16 -5.43 15.83
N TYR A 128 21.45 -4.93 14.65
CA TYR A 128 20.57 -4.05 13.90
C TYR A 128 20.24 -4.67 12.54
N LEU A 129 18.97 -4.59 12.17
CA LEU A 129 18.50 -4.93 10.83
C LEU A 129 17.75 -3.74 10.23
N THR A 130 18.01 -3.41 8.98
CA THR A 130 17.21 -2.48 8.19
C THR A 130 16.80 -3.16 6.89
N VAL A 131 15.50 -3.20 6.59
CA VAL A 131 14.97 -3.80 5.36
C VAL A 131 14.18 -2.77 4.55
N MET A 132 14.38 -2.80 3.23
CA MET A 132 13.70 -1.95 2.25
C MET A 132 13.40 -2.71 0.97
N ALA A 133 12.26 -2.43 0.35
CA ALA A 133 12.03 -2.77 -1.05
C ALA A 133 12.85 -1.82 -1.95
N THR A 134 13.38 -2.34 -3.05
CA THR A 134 14.03 -1.51 -4.08
C THR A 134 12.98 -0.92 -5.02
N TYR A 135 13.28 0.26 -5.56
CA TYR A 135 12.35 0.99 -6.43
C TYR A 135 12.61 0.75 -7.93
N ASP A 136 13.87 0.58 -8.31
CA ASP A 136 14.34 0.39 -9.69
C ASP A 136 14.17 -1.04 -10.20
N LYS A 137 14.14 -2.02 -9.28
CA LYS A 137 13.94 -3.44 -9.55
C LYS A 137 12.99 -4.04 -8.53
N GLU A 138 12.28 -5.10 -8.93
CA GLU A 138 11.49 -5.90 -8.02
C GLU A 138 12.43 -6.75 -7.15
N GLY A 139 12.69 -6.29 -5.94
CA GLY A 139 13.65 -6.89 -5.04
C GLY A 139 13.71 -6.18 -3.71
N PHE A 140 14.41 -6.76 -2.74
CA PHE A 140 14.56 -6.16 -1.43
C PHE A 140 15.96 -6.36 -0.89
N ILE A 141 16.39 -5.39 -0.11
CA ILE A 141 17.71 -5.33 0.48
C ILE A 141 17.61 -5.24 2.00
N ILE A 142 18.46 -6.02 2.67
CA ILE A 142 18.61 -6.00 4.12
C ILE A 142 20.03 -5.58 4.44
N LYS A 143 20.18 -4.61 5.33
CA LYS A 143 21.44 -4.27 5.97
C LYS A 143 21.45 -4.81 7.39
N ALA A 144 22.47 -5.59 7.72
CA ALA A 144 22.74 -6.14 9.04
C ALA A 144 24.00 -5.48 9.62
N GLU A 145 23.91 -4.99 10.86
CA GLU A 145 25.01 -4.33 11.55
C GLU A 145 25.08 -4.85 12.98
N SER A 146 26.29 -5.00 13.52
CA SER A 146 26.48 -5.46 14.89
C SER A 146 27.42 -4.54 15.65
N LYS A 147 27.19 -4.41 16.95
CA LYS A 147 28.07 -3.67 17.86
C LYS A 147 28.28 -4.48 19.13
N GLY A 148 29.53 -4.85 19.41
CA GLY A 148 29.92 -5.48 20.68
C GLY A 148 29.32 -6.86 20.91
N ILE A 149 29.00 -7.62 19.86
CA ILE A 149 28.55 -9.01 20.00
C ILE A 149 29.77 -9.90 20.30
N PRO A 150 29.72 -10.76 21.34
CA PRO A 150 30.84 -11.64 21.69
C PRO A 150 31.27 -12.57 20.54
N ALA A 151 32.56 -12.88 20.49
CA ALA A 151 33.06 -13.94 19.62
C ALA A 151 32.39 -15.28 19.99
N GLY A 152 32.15 -16.13 18.98
CA GLY A 152 31.51 -17.43 19.16
C GLY A 152 29.99 -17.44 18.95
N VAL A 153 29.35 -16.27 18.83
CA VAL A 153 27.98 -16.19 18.30
C VAL A 153 28.04 -15.96 16.80
N GLN A 154 27.29 -16.75 16.03
CA GLN A 154 27.21 -16.67 14.57
C GLN A 154 25.79 -16.35 14.13
N LEU A 155 25.67 -15.62 13.03
CA LEU A 155 24.40 -15.38 12.35
C LEU A 155 24.11 -16.53 11.39
N LEU A 156 22.85 -16.93 11.32
CA LEU A 156 22.30 -17.78 10.28
C LEU A 156 21.23 -16.99 9.53
N ALA A 157 21.31 -16.93 8.21
CA ALA A 157 20.22 -16.46 7.34
C ALA A 157 19.71 -17.64 6.52
N VAL A 158 18.40 -17.78 6.36
CA VAL A 158 17.79 -18.88 5.63
C VAL A 158 16.78 -18.32 4.67
N TYR A 159 16.95 -18.58 3.37
CA TYR A 159 16.03 -18.19 2.32
C TYR A 159 15.37 -19.43 1.69
N GLY A 160 14.05 -19.37 1.47
CA GLY A 160 13.37 -20.40 0.70
C GLY A 160 11.86 -20.21 0.64
N GLY A 161 11.13 -21.27 0.27
CA GLY A 161 9.68 -21.26 0.24
C GLY A 161 9.07 -20.41 -0.88
N ALA A 162 9.75 -20.26 -2.02
CA ALA A 162 9.18 -19.62 -3.18
C ALA A 162 8.27 -20.60 -3.94
N THR A 163 7.05 -20.19 -4.26
CA THR A 163 6.09 -21.04 -5.00
C THR A 163 5.50 -20.33 -6.21
N GLY A 164 5.61 -19.00 -6.27
CA GLY A 164 4.92 -18.18 -7.27
C GLY A 164 3.39 -18.25 -7.20
N THR A 165 2.83 -18.95 -6.20
CA THR A 165 1.38 -19.15 -6.04
C THR A 165 0.77 -17.91 -5.43
N LYS A 166 -0.31 -17.42 -6.02
CA LYS A 166 -1.07 -16.27 -5.52
C LYS A 166 -1.85 -16.64 -4.26
N PHE A 167 -1.95 -15.71 -3.32
CA PHE A 167 -2.84 -15.82 -2.16
C PHE A 167 -4.27 -15.37 -2.51
N SER A 168 -5.25 -15.69 -1.67
CA SER A 168 -6.67 -15.49 -1.99
C SER A 168 -7.01 -14.03 -2.28
N ARG A 169 -6.46 -13.10 -1.50
CA ARG A 169 -6.63 -11.65 -1.68
C ARG A 169 -5.30 -10.92 -1.59
N ASP A 170 -4.29 -11.46 -2.27
CA ASP A 170 -2.94 -10.90 -2.33
C ASP A 170 -2.29 -10.73 -0.95
N ARG A 171 -2.76 -11.49 0.06
CA ARG A 171 -2.44 -11.30 1.48
C ARG A 171 -2.91 -9.97 2.06
N ASP A 172 -4.18 -9.68 1.82
CA ASP A 172 -4.94 -8.74 2.63
C ASP A 172 -5.03 -9.20 4.10
N ILE A 173 -4.86 -8.25 5.03
CA ILE A 173 -4.92 -8.53 6.46
C ILE A 173 -6.36 -8.85 6.83
N GLY A 174 -6.58 -10.08 7.31
CA GLY A 174 -7.90 -10.58 7.70
C GLY A 174 -8.55 -11.51 6.67
N ALA A 175 -8.06 -11.54 5.42
CA ALA A 175 -8.52 -12.50 4.41
C ALA A 175 -7.58 -13.71 4.29
N ASP A 176 -6.27 -13.46 4.23
CA ASP A 176 -5.25 -14.52 4.19
C ASP A 176 -4.55 -14.63 5.55
N PRO A 177 -4.25 -15.86 6.03
CA PRO A 177 -3.57 -16.05 7.29
C PRO A 177 -2.13 -15.51 7.24
N GLU A 178 -1.61 -15.08 8.39
CA GLU A 178 -0.21 -14.66 8.54
C GLU A 178 0.76 -15.77 8.06
N SER A 179 0.37 -17.04 8.26
CA SER A 179 1.14 -18.21 7.88
C SER A 179 1.36 -18.36 6.37
N SER A 180 0.64 -17.62 5.53
CA SER A 180 0.85 -17.62 4.07
C SER A 180 2.27 -17.20 3.68
N PHE A 181 2.97 -16.43 4.51
CA PHE A 181 4.34 -15.99 4.27
C PHE A 181 5.41 -16.81 4.99
N TYR A 182 5.04 -17.82 5.77
CA TYR A 182 6.02 -18.60 6.54
C TYR A 182 6.92 -19.41 5.60
N LEU A 183 8.17 -19.66 6.03
CA LEU A 183 9.01 -20.68 5.42
C LEU A 183 8.41 -22.06 5.70
N LYS A 184 7.54 -22.52 4.81
CA LYS A 184 6.90 -23.84 4.92
C LYS A 184 7.67 -24.88 4.10
N PRO A 185 7.93 -26.09 4.62
CA PRO A 185 8.56 -27.14 3.84
C PRO A 185 7.82 -27.44 2.52
N GLU A 186 6.49 -27.41 2.54
CA GLU A 186 5.66 -27.60 1.34
C GLU A 186 5.89 -26.53 0.26
N TYR A 187 6.27 -25.31 0.64
CA TYR A 187 6.63 -24.24 -0.30
C TYR A 187 8.03 -24.42 -0.85
N CYS A 188 8.86 -25.23 -0.18
CA CYS A 188 10.22 -25.49 -0.61
C CYS A 188 10.28 -26.57 -1.71
N ARG A 189 9.22 -27.37 -1.90
CA ARG A 189 9.15 -28.39 -2.95
C ARG A 189 9.38 -27.77 -4.33
N ASN A 190 10.19 -28.45 -5.15
CA ASN A 190 10.51 -28.07 -6.53
C ASN A 190 11.28 -26.74 -6.67
N ASN A 191 11.77 -26.15 -5.57
CA ASN A 191 12.76 -25.09 -5.64
C ASN A 191 14.10 -25.68 -6.04
N VAL A 192 14.74 -25.10 -7.05
CA VAL A 192 16.07 -25.52 -7.50
C VAL A 192 17.03 -24.35 -7.37
N TYR A 193 18.09 -24.55 -6.60
CA TYR A 193 19.12 -23.54 -6.39
C TYR A 193 20.35 -23.84 -7.23
N LYS A 194 20.90 -22.81 -7.88
CA LYS A 194 22.26 -22.80 -8.43
C LYS A 194 23.09 -21.82 -7.63
N LEU A 195 24.17 -22.31 -7.02
CA LEU A 195 25.05 -21.49 -6.19
C LEU A 195 26.29 -21.07 -6.98
N ASP A 196 26.71 -19.82 -6.78
CA ASP A 196 27.97 -19.27 -7.27
C ASP A 196 28.57 -18.39 -6.17
N LYS A 197 29.49 -18.96 -5.38
CA LYS A 197 30.11 -18.32 -4.21
C LYS A 197 29.07 -17.79 -3.20
N ASP A 198 28.94 -16.48 -3.10
CA ASP A 198 28.02 -15.73 -2.24
C ASP A 198 26.65 -15.48 -2.89
N ARG A 199 26.47 -15.94 -4.13
CA ARG A 199 25.28 -15.71 -4.94
C ARG A 199 24.51 -16.99 -5.15
N PHE A 200 23.22 -16.82 -5.41
CA PHE A 200 22.37 -17.90 -5.86
C PHE A 200 21.41 -17.46 -6.94
N THR A 201 21.00 -18.42 -7.75
CA THR A 201 19.82 -18.35 -8.59
C THR A 201 18.84 -19.41 -8.11
N LEU A 202 17.59 -19.01 -7.88
CA LEU A 202 16.48 -19.88 -7.53
C LEU A 202 15.52 -19.99 -8.71
N PHE A 203 15.20 -21.21 -9.11
CA PHE A 203 14.14 -21.54 -10.05
C PHE A 203 12.93 -22.07 -9.28
N PHE A 204 11.75 -21.52 -9.55
CA PHE A 204 10.53 -21.85 -8.79
C PHE A 204 9.25 -21.64 -9.60
N GLY A 205 8.15 -22.21 -9.12
CA GLY A 205 6.79 -21.98 -9.61
C GLY A 205 6.29 -22.97 -10.67
N ALA A 206 4.97 -22.95 -10.86
CA ALA A 206 4.25 -23.57 -11.98
C ALA A 206 3.50 -22.48 -12.76
N LYS A 207 3.28 -22.70 -14.07
CA LYS A 207 2.64 -21.84 -15.11
C LYS A 207 2.35 -20.36 -14.76
N ALA A 208 2.86 -19.43 -15.57
CA ALA A 208 2.52 -18.01 -15.51
C ALA A 208 1.00 -17.75 -15.68
N LEU A 209 0.44 -16.89 -14.82
CA LEU A 209 -0.96 -16.45 -14.85
C LEU A 209 -1.11 -15.16 -15.68
N SER A 210 -2.16 -15.07 -16.49
CA SER A 210 -2.64 -13.85 -17.15
C SER A 210 -3.14 -12.80 -16.15
N GLU A 211 -3.44 -11.58 -16.62
CA GLU A 211 -4.04 -10.53 -15.78
C GLU A 211 -5.43 -10.92 -15.27
N ASP A 212 -6.25 -11.56 -16.10
CA ASP A 212 -7.57 -12.03 -15.70
C ASP A 212 -7.46 -13.22 -14.69
N GLU A 213 -6.52 -14.16 -14.91
CA GLU A 213 -6.21 -15.23 -13.94
C GLU A 213 -5.63 -14.70 -12.61
N ARG A 214 -5.09 -13.48 -12.58
CA ARG A 214 -4.66 -12.82 -11.33
C ARG A 214 -5.85 -12.33 -10.50
N TYR A 215 -7.02 -12.04 -11.08
CA TYR A 215 -8.11 -11.37 -10.34
C TYR A 215 -9.37 -12.21 -10.10
N GLU A 216 -9.38 -13.48 -10.52
CA GLU A 216 -10.52 -14.41 -10.34
C GLU A 216 -10.11 -15.70 -9.61
N ILE A 217 -11.03 -16.24 -8.80
CA ILE A 217 -10.81 -17.46 -7.99
C ILE A 217 -10.82 -18.69 -8.90
N GLN A 218 -9.74 -19.46 -8.93
CA GLN A 218 -9.54 -20.61 -9.82
C GLN A 218 -9.72 -21.95 -9.09
N TYR A 219 -10.47 -22.88 -9.70
CA TYR A 219 -10.65 -24.26 -9.26
C TYR A 219 -10.08 -25.23 -10.34
N GLY A 220 -9.05 -26.02 -10.01
CA GLY A 220 -8.53 -27.05 -10.94
C GLY A 220 -7.39 -27.93 -10.39
N PRO A 221 -7.20 -29.17 -10.91
CA PRO A 221 -6.31 -30.18 -10.33
C PRO A 221 -4.83 -30.07 -10.78
N LYS A 222 -3.91 -30.62 -9.99
CA LYS A 222 -2.44 -30.59 -10.19
C LYS A 222 -1.92 -31.63 -11.18
N ARG A 223 -0.75 -31.36 -11.79
CA ARG A 223 -0.09 -32.21 -12.81
C ARG A 223 1.42 -32.43 -12.57
N ASP A 224 1.89 -33.48 -13.24
CA ASP A 224 3.16 -34.23 -13.26
C ASP A 224 4.46 -33.46 -13.57
N GLU A 225 5.59 -33.96 -13.04
CA GLU A 225 6.85 -33.25 -12.73
C GLU A 225 8.01 -33.50 -13.72
N SER A 226 7.87 -34.35 -14.74
CA SER A 226 9.00 -34.83 -15.57
C SER A 226 9.35 -34.01 -16.82
N SER A 227 8.77 -32.83 -17.01
CA SER A 227 9.19 -31.89 -18.09
C SER A 227 9.17 -30.44 -17.58
N LEU A 228 10.31 -29.96 -17.07
CA LEU A 228 10.37 -28.60 -16.49
C LEU A 228 10.14 -27.54 -17.59
N PRO A 229 9.04 -26.77 -17.54
CA PRO A 229 8.64 -25.90 -18.64
C PRO A 229 9.43 -24.57 -18.66
N PRO A 230 9.49 -23.88 -19.82
CA PRO A 230 10.02 -22.50 -19.95
C PRO A 230 9.27 -21.43 -19.14
N THR A 231 8.33 -21.83 -18.28
CA THR A 231 7.48 -20.97 -17.44
C THR A 231 7.94 -20.90 -15.97
N LEU A 232 9.08 -21.52 -15.63
CA LEU A 232 9.70 -21.39 -14.31
C LEU A 232 10.13 -19.94 -14.05
N LYS A 233 9.66 -19.37 -12.94
CA LYS A 233 10.11 -18.07 -12.47
C LYS A 233 11.54 -18.20 -11.95
N GLN A 234 12.31 -17.13 -12.11
CA GLN A 234 13.67 -17.05 -11.61
C GLN A 234 13.78 -15.92 -10.59
N LEU A 235 14.55 -16.15 -9.54
CA LEU A 235 14.98 -15.15 -8.58
C LEU A 235 16.49 -15.29 -8.39
N SER A 236 17.16 -14.18 -8.15
CA SER A 236 18.59 -14.17 -7.78
C SER A 236 18.75 -13.54 -6.42
N GLY A 237 19.81 -13.91 -5.71
CA GLY A 237 20.17 -13.22 -4.49
C GLY A 237 21.64 -13.32 -4.16
N VAL A 238 22.05 -12.47 -3.24
CA VAL A 238 23.43 -12.27 -2.82
C VAL A 238 23.45 -12.22 -1.29
N PHE A 239 24.30 -13.05 -0.70
CA PHE A 239 24.61 -13.06 0.73
C PHE A 239 25.94 -12.34 0.98
N PRO A 240 26.26 -12.00 2.25
CA PRO A 240 27.54 -11.41 2.60
C PRO A 240 28.74 -12.24 2.14
N GLU A 241 29.79 -11.57 1.65
CA GLU A 241 31.07 -12.21 1.37
C GLU A 241 31.61 -12.95 2.60
N GLY A 242 32.12 -14.16 2.40
CA GLY A 242 32.60 -15.04 3.48
C GLY A 242 31.50 -15.83 4.19
N ALA A 243 30.23 -15.67 3.81
CA ALA A 243 29.18 -16.56 4.28
C ALA A 243 29.37 -17.99 3.74
N ILE A 244 29.13 -18.97 4.60
CA ILE A 244 29.12 -20.39 4.23
C ILE A 244 27.70 -20.73 3.78
N LEU A 245 27.52 -20.83 2.47
CA LEU A 245 26.25 -21.20 1.85
C LEU A 245 26.09 -22.72 1.81
N LYS A 246 24.89 -23.20 2.15
CA LYS A 246 24.57 -24.63 2.18
C LYS A 246 23.09 -24.86 1.89
N LEU A 247 22.79 -25.86 1.08
CA LEU A 247 21.43 -26.39 0.94
C LEU A 247 21.05 -27.24 2.15
N VAL A 248 19.86 -26.96 2.68
CA VAL A 248 19.34 -27.54 3.92
C VAL A 248 17.90 -28.02 3.72
N ASP A 249 17.46 -28.93 4.57
CA ASP A 249 16.09 -29.43 4.58
C ASP A 249 15.18 -28.50 5.39
N ALA A 250 14.25 -27.81 4.74
CA ALA A 250 13.30 -26.91 5.40
C ALA A 250 12.44 -27.59 6.47
N LYS A 251 12.34 -28.94 6.50
CA LYS A 251 11.68 -29.68 7.59
C LYS A 251 12.44 -29.67 8.90
N LYS A 252 13.75 -29.39 8.89
CA LYS A 252 14.64 -29.42 10.05
C LYS A 252 14.77 -28.03 10.71
N GLN A 253 13.75 -27.19 10.56
CA GLN A 253 13.79 -25.79 10.99
C GLN A 253 13.33 -25.53 12.43
N ASP A 254 13.21 -26.57 13.27
CA ASP A 254 12.81 -26.40 14.69
C ASP A 254 13.80 -25.46 15.41
N ASN A 255 15.09 -25.58 15.11
CA ASN A 255 16.12 -24.63 15.52
C ASN A 255 17.22 -24.43 14.44
N PRO A 256 17.96 -23.30 14.48
CA PRO A 256 18.99 -23.00 13.48
C PRO A 256 20.12 -24.04 13.34
N VAL A 257 20.59 -24.66 14.44
CA VAL A 257 21.68 -25.66 14.41
C VAL A 257 21.24 -26.94 13.71
N GLN A 258 20.04 -27.43 14.03
CA GLN A 258 19.47 -28.61 13.39
C GLN A 258 19.26 -28.39 11.89
N LEU A 259 18.76 -27.20 11.53
CA LEU A 259 18.58 -26.84 10.13
C LEU A 259 19.92 -26.79 9.40
N PHE A 260 20.91 -26.07 9.92
CA PHE A 260 22.20 -25.92 9.25
C PHE A 260 23.00 -27.23 9.19
N SER A 261 22.80 -28.13 10.15
CA SER A 261 23.40 -29.47 10.15
C SER A 261 22.74 -30.42 9.14
N SER A 262 21.50 -30.16 8.73
CA SER A 262 20.79 -30.98 7.73
C SER A 262 21.45 -30.95 6.34
N ALA A 263 21.03 -31.84 5.46
CA ALA A 263 21.47 -31.89 4.07
C ALA A 263 20.34 -31.46 3.14
N ASP A 264 20.67 -31.34 1.85
CA ASP A 264 19.68 -31.13 0.80
C ASP A 264 18.62 -32.26 0.80
N SER A 265 17.40 -31.94 0.39
CA SER A 265 16.24 -32.83 0.48
C SER A 265 15.21 -32.53 -0.61
N SER A 266 14.04 -33.17 -0.54
CA SER A 266 12.89 -32.82 -1.38
C SER A 266 12.20 -31.50 -1.01
N THR A 267 12.66 -30.83 0.06
CA THR A 267 12.19 -29.54 0.54
C THR A 267 13.36 -28.58 0.77
N PRO A 268 14.12 -28.22 -0.29
CA PRO A 268 15.35 -27.46 -0.17
C PRO A 268 15.12 -26.00 0.23
N ALA A 269 15.93 -25.53 1.17
CA ALA A 269 16.14 -24.11 1.45
C ALA A 269 17.65 -23.79 1.41
N LEU A 270 17.99 -22.51 1.24
CA LEU A 270 19.36 -22.03 1.24
C LEU A 270 19.69 -21.38 2.57
N ALA A 271 20.63 -21.96 3.31
CA ALA A 271 21.16 -21.37 4.53
C ALA A 271 22.52 -20.73 4.27
N ALA A 272 22.78 -19.60 4.92
CA ALA A 272 24.04 -18.89 4.93
C ALA A 272 24.47 -18.66 6.38
N ARG A 273 25.59 -19.25 6.79
CA ARG A 273 26.17 -19.06 8.12
C ARG A 273 27.37 -18.12 8.04
N LEU A 274 27.42 -17.12 8.91
CA LEU A 274 28.46 -16.10 8.91
C LEU A 274 28.71 -15.56 10.33
N PRO A 275 29.93 -15.10 10.64
CA PRO A 275 30.17 -14.38 11.89
C PRO A 275 29.47 -13.02 11.87
N PHE A 276 29.15 -12.51 13.06
CA PHE A 276 28.92 -11.07 13.21
C PHE A 276 30.21 -10.33 12.90
N ALA A 277 30.17 -9.42 11.93
CA ALA A 277 31.34 -8.68 11.46
C ALA A 277 31.30 -7.22 11.94
N THR A 278 32.50 -6.62 12.01
CA THR A 278 32.64 -5.17 12.12
C THR A 278 32.26 -4.53 10.78
N GLY A 279 31.21 -3.70 10.78
CA GLY A 279 30.68 -3.03 9.59
C GLY A 279 29.34 -3.58 9.13
N SER A 280 28.86 -3.08 7.98
CA SER A 280 27.55 -3.46 7.43
C SER A 280 27.66 -4.70 6.53
N GLN A 281 26.80 -5.67 6.76
CA GLN A 281 26.60 -6.86 5.92
C GLN A 281 25.29 -6.71 5.14
N TYR A 282 25.29 -7.04 3.85
CA TYR A 282 24.12 -6.85 2.99
C TYR A 282 23.56 -8.18 2.49
N PHE A 283 22.24 -8.30 2.46
CA PHE A 283 21.52 -9.39 1.80
C PHE A 283 20.62 -8.78 0.75
N TYR A 284 20.60 -9.34 -0.45
CA TYR A 284 19.81 -8.81 -1.55
C TYR A 284 19.12 -9.93 -2.31
N PHE A 285 17.85 -9.72 -2.67
CA PHE A 285 17.01 -10.68 -3.38
C PHE A 285 16.24 -9.95 -4.47
N GLN A 286 16.30 -10.45 -5.69
CA GLN A 286 15.76 -9.77 -6.87
C GLN A 286 15.04 -10.74 -7.80
N ASN A 287 13.86 -10.35 -8.27
CA ASN A 287 13.10 -11.06 -9.28
C ASN A 287 13.80 -11.07 -10.65
N GLY A 288 13.63 -12.17 -11.38
CA GLY A 288 14.01 -12.34 -12.79
C GLY A 288 15.42 -12.86 -13.01
N ALA A 289 15.71 -13.16 -14.29
CA ALA A 289 16.99 -13.66 -14.79
C ALA A 289 18.06 -12.56 -14.97
N GLY A 290 17.96 -11.46 -14.22
CA GLY A 290 18.81 -10.29 -14.40
C GLY A 290 20.30 -10.60 -14.19
N SER A 291 21.16 -9.73 -14.74
CA SER A 291 22.60 -9.80 -14.51
C SER A 291 22.89 -9.80 -13.00
N PRO A 292 23.73 -10.71 -12.50
CA PRO A 292 24.04 -10.78 -11.08
C PRO A 292 24.57 -9.46 -10.55
N VAL A 293 23.92 -8.88 -9.54
CA VAL A 293 24.44 -7.73 -8.81
C VAL A 293 25.66 -8.17 -8.02
N ALA A 294 26.79 -7.48 -8.17
CA ALA A 294 27.99 -7.79 -7.40
C ALA A 294 27.83 -7.32 -5.95
N TYR A 295 28.40 -8.04 -4.98
CA TYR A 295 28.29 -7.69 -3.57
C TYR A 295 28.75 -6.25 -3.27
N GLN A 296 29.82 -5.80 -3.93
CA GLN A 296 30.39 -4.46 -3.81
C GLN A 296 29.41 -3.35 -4.24
N GLN A 297 28.37 -3.67 -5.00
CA GLN A 297 27.33 -2.73 -5.42
C GLN A 297 26.19 -2.61 -4.41
N LEU A 298 26.05 -3.56 -3.47
CA LEU A 298 24.94 -3.56 -2.51
C LEU A 298 24.87 -2.33 -1.59
N PRO A 299 25.99 -1.72 -1.14
CA PRO A 299 25.92 -0.44 -0.43
C PRO A 299 25.26 0.67 -1.27
N GLN A 300 25.52 0.70 -2.59
CA GLN A 300 24.87 1.66 -3.48
C GLN A 300 23.40 1.31 -3.73
N VAL A 301 23.05 0.03 -3.87
CA VAL A 301 21.65 -0.42 -3.95
C VAL A 301 20.89 0.03 -2.69
N PHE A 302 21.48 -0.15 -1.52
CA PHE A 302 20.90 0.26 -0.24
C PHE A 302 20.70 1.78 -0.19
N ALA A 303 21.74 2.55 -0.53
CA ALA A 303 21.67 4.01 -0.54
C ALA A 303 20.60 4.54 -1.52
N ARG A 304 20.45 3.92 -2.70
CA ARG A 304 19.40 4.29 -3.67
C ARG A 304 18.01 3.97 -3.16
N ALA A 305 17.81 2.79 -2.56
CA ALA A 305 16.52 2.42 -1.95
C ALA A 305 16.15 3.40 -0.82
N GLU A 306 17.12 3.74 0.03
CA GLU A 306 16.92 4.70 1.12
C GLU A 306 16.58 6.10 0.58
N ALA A 307 17.31 6.58 -0.43
CA ALA A 307 17.07 7.87 -1.06
C ALA A 307 15.69 7.94 -1.72
N ALA A 308 15.28 6.89 -2.44
CA ALA A 308 13.95 6.79 -3.05
C ALA A 308 12.84 6.83 -1.99
N GLY A 309 12.98 6.04 -0.93
CA GLY A 309 12.04 6.03 0.19
C GLY A 309 11.94 7.40 0.87
N LYS A 310 13.08 8.04 1.17
CA LYS A 310 13.13 9.39 1.77
C LYS A 310 12.49 10.44 0.87
N ALA A 311 12.76 10.42 -0.43
CA ALA A 311 12.17 11.37 -1.38
C ALA A 311 10.64 11.22 -1.44
N LEU A 312 10.14 9.99 -1.44
CA LEU A 312 8.71 9.71 -1.45
C LEU A 312 8.02 10.09 -0.13
N ALA A 313 8.56 9.63 0.99
CA ALA A 313 8.04 9.96 2.33
C ALA A 313 8.17 11.46 2.66
N GLY A 314 9.08 12.17 1.99
CA GLY A 314 9.29 13.60 2.14
C GLY A 314 8.25 14.48 1.43
N ARG A 315 7.39 13.92 0.57
CA ARG A 315 6.41 14.69 -0.21
C ARG A 315 5.39 15.43 0.64
N VAL A 316 4.97 14.82 1.75
CA VAL A 316 4.01 15.42 2.69
C VAL A 316 4.60 15.34 4.09
N LYS A 317 4.83 16.50 4.70
CA LYS A 317 5.27 16.64 6.08
C LYS A 317 4.13 17.18 6.92
N VAL A 318 3.85 16.49 8.03
CA VAL A 318 2.78 16.85 8.96
C VAL A 318 3.42 17.21 10.28
N LYS A 319 3.12 18.40 10.78
CA LYS A 319 3.59 18.89 12.08
C LYS A 319 2.42 19.47 12.85
N THR A 320 2.04 18.77 13.90
CA THR A 320 0.93 19.10 14.79
C THR A 320 1.36 18.92 16.25
N PRO A 321 0.62 19.49 17.22
CA PRO A 321 0.84 19.23 18.63
C PRO A 321 0.64 17.76 19.04
N ASP A 322 -0.13 16.98 18.27
CA ASP A 322 -0.28 15.55 18.49
C ASP A 322 0.82 14.77 17.74
N PRO A 323 1.77 14.14 18.45
CA PRO A 323 2.88 13.44 17.81
C PRO A 323 2.42 12.22 17.00
N TYR A 324 1.24 11.64 17.27
CA TYR A 324 0.74 10.50 16.50
C TYR A 324 0.38 10.89 15.08
N ILE A 325 -0.18 12.09 14.88
CA ILE A 325 -0.56 12.59 13.56
C ILE A 325 0.67 12.88 12.69
N ASN A 326 1.80 13.23 13.31
CA ASN A 326 3.03 13.60 12.59
C ASN A 326 3.65 12.44 11.80
N THR A 327 3.33 11.19 12.17
CA THR A 327 3.78 9.98 11.49
C THR A 327 3.03 9.70 10.17
N LEU A 328 1.87 10.33 9.96
CA LEU A 328 0.95 9.97 8.88
C LEU A 328 1.38 10.49 7.49
N GLY A 329 2.04 11.65 7.42
CA GLY A 329 2.37 12.31 6.14
C GLY A 329 3.16 11.42 5.20
N GLY A 330 4.34 10.96 5.65
CA GLY A 330 5.20 10.08 4.86
C GLY A 330 4.58 8.70 4.60
N ALA A 331 3.87 8.13 5.59
CA ALA A 331 3.22 6.83 5.44
C ALA A 331 2.13 6.86 4.35
N LEU A 332 1.32 7.92 4.32
CA LEU A 332 0.28 8.11 3.30
C LEU A 332 0.88 8.37 1.92
N ALA A 333 1.98 9.13 1.82
CA ALA A 333 2.67 9.36 0.55
C ALA A 333 3.22 8.05 -0.05
N VAL A 334 3.82 7.19 0.79
CA VAL A 334 4.31 5.88 0.37
C VAL A 334 3.17 4.97 -0.11
N ALA A 335 2.05 4.91 0.63
CA ALA A 335 0.89 4.13 0.22
C ALA A 335 0.25 4.66 -1.08
N ALA A 336 0.27 5.97 -1.29
CA ALA A 336 -0.30 6.60 -2.47
C ALA A 336 0.51 6.34 -3.74
N ASP A 337 1.84 6.25 -3.65
CA ASP A 337 2.66 5.79 -4.77
C ASP A 337 2.39 4.32 -5.10
N ALA A 338 2.22 3.48 -4.05
CA ALA A 338 2.00 2.05 -4.23
C ALA A 338 0.69 1.70 -4.95
N VAL A 339 -0.32 2.56 -4.93
CA VAL A 339 -1.57 2.36 -5.68
C VAL A 339 -1.50 2.88 -7.12
N TRP A 340 -0.41 3.50 -7.54
CA TRP A 340 -0.19 3.85 -8.93
C TRP A 340 0.39 2.64 -9.70
N GLU A 341 -0.22 2.31 -10.84
CA GLU A 341 0.35 1.38 -11.82
C GLU A 341 -0.08 1.80 -13.22
N ASN A 342 0.90 2.22 -14.03
CA ASN A 342 0.63 2.77 -15.34
C ASN A 342 -0.36 1.88 -16.14
N PRO A 343 -1.41 2.46 -16.76
CA PRO A 343 -1.70 3.89 -16.88
C PRO A 343 -2.64 4.47 -15.80
N SER A 344 -2.95 3.78 -14.70
CA SER A 344 -4.02 4.20 -13.79
C SER A 344 -3.68 4.06 -12.30
N PHE A 345 -4.31 4.87 -11.47
CA PHE A 345 -4.48 4.53 -10.06
C PHE A 345 -5.36 3.28 -9.90
N LEU A 346 -5.00 2.42 -8.95
CA LEU A 346 -5.67 1.17 -8.59
C LEU A 346 -6.51 1.37 -7.32
N HIS A 347 -7.41 0.43 -7.04
CA HIS A 347 -8.25 0.51 -5.85
C HIS A 347 -7.46 0.41 -4.53
N GLY A 348 -6.46 -0.46 -4.46
CA GLY A 348 -5.60 -0.64 -3.29
C GLY A 348 -4.22 -1.16 -3.66
N ALA A 349 -3.27 -1.11 -2.72
CA ALA A 349 -1.89 -1.54 -2.97
C ALA A 349 -1.71 -3.05 -2.72
N VAL A 350 -2.57 -3.65 -1.89
CA VAL A 350 -2.59 -5.07 -1.54
C VAL A 350 -3.99 -5.62 -1.78
N ALA A 351 -4.94 -5.30 -0.87
CA ALA A 351 -6.33 -5.69 -0.99
C ALA A 351 -6.97 -5.05 -2.23
N TRP A 352 -7.62 -5.86 -3.05
CA TRP A 352 -8.31 -5.40 -4.25
C TRP A 352 -7.39 -4.55 -5.13
N ARG A 353 -6.14 -4.96 -5.32
CA ARG A 353 -5.19 -4.30 -6.21
C ARG A 353 -5.64 -4.43 -7.66
N MET A 354 -6.64 -3.68 -8.07
CA MET A 354 -7.25 -3.81 -9.39
C MET A 354 -7.70 -2.44 -9.91
N ARG A 355 -7.84 -2.33 -11.22
CA ARG A 355 -8.27 -1.11 -11.91
C ARG A 355 -9.75 -0.86 -11.63
N LEU A 356 -10.11 0.35 -11.19
CA LEU A 356 -11.49 0.81 -11.00
C LEU A 356 -11.52 2.34 -11.24
N PRO A 357 -12.23 2.85 -12.27
CA PRO A 357 -12.07 4.22 -12.76
C PRO A 357 -12.47 5.29 -11.77
N GLY A 358 -13.52 5.03 -10.99
CA GLY A 358 -14.04 5.99 -10.01
C GLY A 358 -13.69 5.66 -8.57
N TRP A 359 -12.73 4.77 -8.31
CA TRP A 359 -12.29 4.53 -6.93
C TRP A 359 -11.42 5.68 -6.43
N ARG A 360 -11.37 5.91 -5.12
CA ARG A 360 -10.82 7.14 -4.48
C ARG A 360 -9.32 7.39 -4.68
N ALA A 361 -8.61 6.57 -5.45
CA ALA A 361 -7.16 6.67 -5.56
C ALA A 361 -6.70 7.78 -6.52
N ALA A 362 -7.49 8.20 -7.52
CA ALA A 362 -7.01 9.22 -8.46
C ALA A 362 -6.93 10.62 -7.85
N TYR A 363 -7.66 10.92 -6.77
CA TYR A 363 -7.48 12.18 -6.00
C TYR A 363 -6.05 12.34 -5.47
N LEU A 364 -5.31 11.24 -5.27
CA LEU A 364 -3.96 11.25 -4.74
C LEU A 364 -2.96 11.89 -5.71
N GLY A 365 -3.21 11.78 -7.02
CA GLY A 365 -2.30 12.29 -8.05
C GLY A 365 -2.02 13.77 -7.85
N ASP A 366 -3.06 14.58 -7.80
CA ASP A 366 -2.92 16.03 -7.67
C ASP A 366 -2.39 16.47 -6.30
N VAL A 367 -2.90 15.86 -5.20
CA VAL A 367 -2.48 16.20 -3.83
C VAL A 367 -0.98 15.97 -3.61
N LEU A 368 -0.39 15.00 -4.30
CA LEU A 368 1.04 14.66 -4.19
C LEU A 368 1.91 15.28 -5.30
N GLY A 369 1.32 16.15 -6.13
CA GLY A 369 2.01 16.84 -7.22
C GLY A 369 2.29 15.96 -8.45
N TRP A 370 1.54 14.87 -8.63
CA TRP A 370 1.56 13.96 -9.77
C TRP A 370 0.36 14.18 -10.71
N SER A 371 0.11 15.43 -11.10
CA SER A 371 -0.97 15.77 -12.02
C SER A 371 -0.81 15.12 -13.41
N ASP A 372 0.41 14.75 -13.79
CA ASP A 372 0.73 13.95 -14.97
C ASP A 372 0.17 12.52 -14.86
N ARG A 373 0.30 11.88 -13.69
CA ARG A 373 -0.31 10.57 -13.40
C ARG A 373 -1.83 10.66 -13.40
N ALA A 374 -2.40 11.72 -12.80
CA ALA A 374 -3.84 11.96 -12.82
C ALA A 374 -4.36 12.08 -14.26
N ARG A 375 -3.72 12.91 -15.09
CA ARG A 375 -4.04 13.03 -16.53
C ARG A 375 -3.93 11.70 -17.26
N THR A 376 -2.87 10.93 -17.01
CA THR A 376 -2.67 9.61 -17.62
C THR A 376 -3.82 8.66 -17.26
N HIS A 377 -4.24 8.64 -16.00
CA HIS A 377 -5.41 7.87 -15.54
C HIS A 377 -6.69 8.28 -16.27
N PHE A 378 -7.02 9.58 -16.30
CA PHE A 378 -8.26 10.06 -16.91
C PHE A 378 -8.28 9.84 -18.43
N ASN A 379 -7.15 10.09 -19.11
CA ASN A 379 -7.03 9.84 -20.54
C ASN A 379 -7.23 8.37 -20.87
N ALA A 380 -6.60 7.47 -20.11
CA ALA A 380 -6.68 6.05 -20.37
C ALA A 380 -8.12 5.52 -20.19
N TYR A 381 -8.88 6.05 -19.24
CA TYR A 381 -10.29 5.68 -19.04
C TYR A 381 -11.26 6.34 -20.02
N ALA A 382 -10.97 7.57 -20.46
CA ALA A 382 -11.77 8.22 -21.50
C ALA A 382 -11.77 7.41 -22.81
N LEU A 383 -10.67 6.72 -23.14
CA LEU A 383 -10.60 5.80 -24.29
C LEU A 383 -11.57 4.62 -24.17
N SER A 384 -11.85 4.18 -22.94
CA SER A 384 -12.75 3.05 -22.66
C SER A 384 -14.23 3.47 -22.69
N GLN A 385 -14.56 4.76 -22.76
CA GLN A 385 -15.93 5.22 -22.71
C GLN A 385 -16.78 4.60 -23.85
N VAL A 386 -17.94 4.07 -23.47
CA VAL A 386 -18.93 3.55 -24.41
C VAL A 386 -19.64 4.71 -25.08
N THR A 387 -19.78 4.64 -26.40
CA THR A 387 -20.41 5.68 -27.21
C THR A 387 -21.75 5.24 -27.79
N GLU A 388 -21.96 3.94 -27.96
CA GLU A 388 -23.18 3.36 -28.54
C GLU A 388 -23.55 2.03 -27.83
N PRO A 389 -24.85 1.68 -27.76
CA PRO A 389 -26.00 2.47 -28.21
C PRO A 389 -26.24 3.69 -27.29
N ALA A 390 -26.95 4.71 -27.78
CA ALA A 390 -27.30 5.90 -26.98
C ALA A 390 -28.00 5.58 -25.65
N THR A 391 -28.92 4.61 -25.65
CA THR A 391 -29.64 4.12 -24.46
C THR A 391 -29.91 2.62 -24.59
N GLY A 392 -30.29 1.97 -23.50
CA GLY A 392 -30.69 0.56 -23.50
C GLY A 392 -31.77 0.25 -22.45
N PRO A 393 -32.43 -0.91 -22.54
CA PRO A 393 -33.44 -1.32 -21.56
C PRO A 393 -32.82 -1.63 -20.19
N VAL A 394 -33.63 -1.58 -19.14
CA VAL A 394 -33.28 -2.16 -17.83
C VAL A 394 -33.34 -3.68 -17.96
N VAL A 395 -32.20 -4.34 -17.74
CA VAL A 395 -32.09 -5.80 -17.79
C VAL A 395 -31.45 -6.24 -16.49
N MET A 396 -32.17 -7.05 -15.72
CA MET A 396 -31.70 -7.56 -14.44
C MET A 396 -30.98 -8.90 -14.61
N ASP A 397 -29.97 -9.14 -13.78
CA ASP A 397 -29.19 -10.37 -13.80
C ASP A 397 -29.96 -11.50 -13.09
N THR A 398 -30.62 -12.37 -13.85
CA THR A 398 -31.41 -13.48 -13.30
C THR A 398 -30.54 -14.57 -12.67
N ALA A 399 -29.27 -14.69 -13.08
CA ALA A 399 -28.33 -15.64 -12.48
C ALA A 399 -27.91 -15.24 -11.06
N LEU A 400 -28.08 -13.97 -10.69
CA LEU A 400 -27.75 -13.43 -9.37
C LEU A 400 -28.98 -12.89 -8.63
N ASN A 401 -30.11 -13.58 -8.78
CA ASN A 401 -31.36 -13.28 -8.06
C ASN A 401 -31.81 -11.82 -8.21
N LEU A 402 -31.57 -11.21 -9.37
CA LEU A 402 -31.93 -9.81 -9.67
C LEU A 402 -31.23 -8.79 -8.75
N ALA A 403 -30.15 -9.15 -8.07
CA ALA A 403 -29.43 -8.25 -7.15
C ALA A 403 -28.65 -7.12 -7.86
N ARG A 404 -28.49 -7.22 -9.18
CA ARG A 404 -27.80 -6.23 -10.02
C ARG A 404 -28.33 -6.23 -11.46
N SER A 405 -27.97 -5.22 -12.24
CA SER A 405 -28.17 -5.22 -13.69
C SER A 405 -27.29 -6.28 -14.36
N ALA A 406 -27.78 -6.89 -15.44
CA ALA A 406 -27.03 -7.85 -16.23
C ALA A 406 -25.80 -7.18 -16.85
N GLU A 407 -24.61 -7.78 -16.67
CA GLU A 407 -23.31 -7.34 -17.23
C GLU A 407 -23.26 -7.52 -18.76
N LYS A 408 -24.13 -6.80 -19.47
CA LYS A 408 -24.35 -6.91 -20.91
C LYS A 408 -24.36 -5.51 -21.54
N MET A 409 -23.59 -5.35 -22.60
CA MET A 409 -23.57 -4.10 -23.38
C MET A 409 -24.94 -3.81 -24.00
N GLY A 410 -25.28 -2.54 -24.12
CA GLY A 410 -26.56 -2.06 -24.64
C GLY A 410 -27.71 -2.11 -23.65
N THR A 411 -27.43 -2.23 -22.34
CA THR A 411 -28.43 -2.04 -21.27
C THR A 411 -28.43 -0.59 -20.80
N SER A 412 -29.40 -0.22 -19.95
CA SER A 412 -29.50 1.11 -19.34
C SER A 412 -28.23 1.52 -18.56
N VAL A 413 -27.52 0.57 -17.94
CA VAL A 413 -26.26 0.84 -17.23
C VAL A 413 -25.06 0.86 -18.18
N PHE A 414 -25.04 -0.07 -19.15
CA PHE A 414 -23.93 -0.30 -20.08
C PHE A 414 -24.26 0.19 -21.49
N SER A 415 -24.55 1.49 -21.62
CA SER A 415 -24.80 2.20 -22.88
C SER A 415 -23.98 3.50 -22.93
N SER A 416 -24.23 4.39 -23.90
CA SER A 416 -23.46 5.60 -24.13
C SER A 416 -23.21 6.39 -22.83
N GLY A 417 -21.94 6.76 -22.62
CA GLY A 417 -21.47 7.43 -21.43
C GLY A 417 -20.96 6.52 -20.31
N TYR A 418 -21.19 5.21 -20.35
CA TYR A 418 -20.59 4.24 -19.42
C TYR A 418 -19.06 4.21 -19.55
N ILE A 419 -18.35 4.23 -18.42
CA ILE A 419 -16.89 4.14 -18.34
C ILE A 419 -16.53 2.80 -17.70
N PRO A 420 -16.07 1.82 -18.51
CA PRO A 420 -15.66 0.51 -18.06
C PRO A 420 -14.52 0.51 -17.05
N ARG A 421 -14.46 -0.59 -16.31
CA ARG A 421 -13.46 -0.84 -15.27
C ARG A 421 -12.01 -0.80 -15.77
N ASN A 422 -11.76 -1.27 -16.99
CA ASN A 422 -10.43 -1.40 -17.54
C ASN A 422 -10.11 -0.21 -18.48
N PRO A 423 -8.98 0.48 -18.29
CA PRO A 423 -8.57 1.59 -19.13
C PRO A 423 -8.00 1.09 -20.47
N GLY A 424 -7.72 2.01 -21.39
CA GLY A 424 -7.02 1.71 -22.65
C GLY A 424 -7.93 1.26 -23.79
N GLY A 425 -9.24 1.52 -23.70
CA GLY A 425 -10.20 1.17 -24.77
C GLY A 425 -10.91 -0.16 -24.57
N ASP A 426 -10.69 -0.85 -23.44
CA ASP A 426 -11.47 -2.04 -23.07
C ASP A 426 -12.90 -1.63 -22.69
N LYS A 427 -13.86 -2.12 -23.48
CA LYS A 427 -15.29 -1.78 -23.35
C LYS A 427 -16.11 -2.85 -22.63
N ARG A 428 -15.49 -3.87 -22.03
CA ARG A 428 -16.22 -4.95 -21.34
C ARG A 428 -17.09 -4.39 -20.19
N PRO A 429 -18.40 -4.72 -20.12
CA PRO A 429 -19.25 -4.41 -18.97
C PRO A 429 -18.68 -4.97 -17.67
N HIS A 430 -18.97 -4.30 -16.56
CA HIS A 430 -18.61 -4.73 -15.21
C HIS A 430 -19.69 -4.24 -14.25
N HIS A 431 -20.08 -5.03 -13.25
CA HIS A 431 -21.16 -4.70 -12.32
C HIS A 431 -20.98 -3.41 -11.52
N TYR A 432 -19.79 -2.80 -11.54
CA TYR A 432 -19.55 -1.49 -10.93
C TYR A 432 -19.70 -0.40 -12.00
N ASP A 433 -20.78 0.35 -11.91
CA ASP A 433 -20.88 1.67 -12.54
C ASP A 433 -20.22 2.72 -11.66
N MET A 434 -19.03 3.14 -12.05
CA MET A 434 -18.20 4.09 -11.29
C MET A 434 -18.15 5.47 -11.96
N ASN A 435 -19.04 5.74 -12.91
CA ASN A 435 -19.06 6.99 -13.68
C ASN A 435 -19.07 8.23 -12.78
N LEU A 436 -19.91 8.24 -11.75
CA LEU A 436 -20.01 9.38 -10.84
C LEU A 436 -18.67 9.65 -10.13
N GLY A 437 -18.02 8.60 -9.62
CA GLY A 437 -16.72 8.72 -8.98
C GLY A 437 -15.63 9.18 -9.94
N PHE A 438 -15.64 8.69 -11.18
CA PHE A 438 -14.70 9.13 -12.21
C PHE A 438 -14.87 10.61 -12.54
N ILE A 439 -16.11 11.07 -12.76
CA ILE A 439 -16.41 12.46 -13.12
C ILE A 439 -16.06 13.39 -11.95
N ASP A 440 -16.39 13.03 -10.71
CA ASP A 440 -16.01 13.84 -9.55
C ASP A 440 -14.49 14.01 -9.44
N GLN A 441 -13.73 12.93 -9.60
CA GLN A 441 -12.25 12.97 -9.60
C GLN A 441 -11.70 13.85 -10.72
N LEU A 442 -12.26 13.74 -11.93
CA LEU A 442 -11.86 14.54 -13.08
C LEU A 442 -12.14 16.04 -12.85
N LEU A 443 -13.31 16.37 -12.30
CA LEU A 443 -13.65 17.76 -11.95
C LEU A 443 -12.73 18.30 -10.85
N ASN A 444 -12.39 17.49 -9.84
CA ASN A 444 -11.41 17.88 -8.82
C ASN A 444 -10.03 18.16 -9.45
N HIS A 445 -9.60 17.34 -10.41
CA HIS A 445 -8.35 17.58 -11.15
C HIS A 445 -8.36 18.91 -11.91
N PHE A 446 -9.48 19.27 -12.55
CA PHE A 446 -9.60 20.58 -13.21
C PHE A 446 -9.55 21.73 -12.22
N LEU A 447 -10.24 21.60 -11.08
CA LEU A 447 -10.22 22.62 -10.02
C LEU A 447 -8.82 22.77 -9.41
N TRP A 448 -8.08 21.68 -9.30
CA TRP A 448 -6.72 21.68 -8.77
C TRP A 448 -5.72 22.34 -9.73
N THR A 449 -5.74 21.93 -10.99
CA THR A 449 -4.73 22.34 -11.99
C THR A 449 -5.06 23.66 -12.68
N GLY A 450 -6.35 23.98 -12.84
CA GLY A 450 -6.79 25.11 -13.66
C GLY A 450 -6.45 24.96 -15.15
N ASP A 451 -6.11 23.76 -15.64
CA ASP A 451 -5.73 23.54 -17.05
C ASP A 451 -6.98 23.57 -17.97
N THR A 452 -7.26 24.77 -18.46
CA THR A 452 -8.38 25.02 -19.38
C THR A 452 -8.25 24.33 -20.74
N ALA A 453 -7.04 24.01 -21.19
CA ALA A 453 -6.83 23.28 -22.45
C ALA A 453 -7.25 21.83 -22.27
N TYR A 454 -6.83 21.20 -21.16
CA TYR A 454 -7.22 19.83 -20.85
C TYR A 454 -8.72 19.67 -20.61
N VAL A 455 -9.33 20.63 -19.92
CA VAL A 455 -10.79 20.69 -19.76
C VAL A 455 -11.52 20.60 -21.12
N ARG A 456 -11.04 21.31 -22.16
CA ARG A 456 -11.63 21.25 -23.50
C ARG A 456 -11.45 19.88 -24.14
N THR A 457 -10.28 19.26 -23.97
CA THR A 457 -10.01 17.90 -24.46
C THR A 457 -10.96 16.87 -23.84
N CYS A 458 -11.28 17.00 -22.55
CA CYS A 458 -12.20 16.10 -21.84
C CYS A 458 -13.68 16.40 -22.05
N GLY A 459 -14.04 17.53 -22.68
CA GLY A 459 -15.41 17.97 -22.91
C GLY A 459 -16.34 16.92 -23.52
N PRO A 460 -15.93 16.21 -24.60
CA PRO A 460 -16.73 15.13 -25.18
C PRO A 460 -17.04 14.00 -24.19
N CYS A 461 -16.04 13.61 -23.39
CA CYS A 461 -16.20 12.54 -22.39
C CYS A 461 -17.21 12.94 -21.30
N LEU A 462 -17.09 14.16 -20.76
CA LEU A 462 -18.05 14.71 -19.80
C LEU A 462 -19.47 14.72 -20.38
N ASN A 463 -19.63 15.21 -21.62
CA ASN A 463 -20.94 15.32 -22.26
C ASN A 463 -21.59 13.94 -22.44
N ALA A 464 -20.85 12.94 -22.92
CA ALA A 464 -21.40 11.60 -23.11
C ALA A 464 -21.84 10.97 -21.77
N THR A 465 -21.03 11.08 -20.71
CA THR A 465 -21.38 10.53 -19.39
C THR A 465 -22.56 11.26 -18.74
N CYS A 466 -22.66 12.58 -18.89
CA CYS A 466 -23.74 13.38 -18.31
C CYS A 466 -25.05 13.28 -19.09
N ASN A 467 -25.00 13.17 -20.42
CA ASN A 467 -26.19 13.10 -21.28
C ASN A 467 -26.83 11.70 -21.29
N GLY A 468 -26.05 10.63 -21.11
CA GLY A 468 -26.57 9.26 -20.98
C GLY A 468 -27.28 8.97 -19.66
N LYS A 469 -27.11 9.84 -18.64
CA LYS A 469 -27.64 9.66 -17.28
C LYS A 469 -28.23 10.96 -16.74
N THR A 470 -29.37 11.37 -17.30
CA THR A 470 -30.12 12.57 -16.91
C THR A 470 -30.55 12.49 -15.43
N ALA A 471 -29.81 13.10 -14.49
CA ALA A 471 -30.35 13.80 -13.29
C ALA A 471 -29.34 14.09 -12.16
N ILE A 472 -28.22 13.38 -12.00
CA ILE A 472 -27.58 13.31 -10.66
C ILE A 472 -26.48 14.37 -10.39
N LEU A 473 -25.83 14.93 -11.42
CA LEU A 473 -24.66 15.82 -11.22
C LEU A 473 -24.99 17.28 -10.90
N MET A 474 -26.23 17.75 -11.10
CA MET A 474 -26.63 19.12 -10.81
C MET A 474 -26.47 19.48 -9.32
N TRP A 475 -26.54 18.50 -8.42
CA TRP A 475 -26.53 18.76 -6.97
C TRP A 475 -25.11 18.83 -6.38
N MET A 476 -24.16 18.03 -6.85
CA MET A 476 -22.80 17.99 -6.31
C MET A 476 -21.92 19.17 -6.78
N GLY A 477 -22.02 19.59 -8.04
CA GLY A 477 -21.29 20.76 -8.55
C GLY A 477 -21.69 22.07 -7.85
N ILE A 478 -22.98 22.21 -7.51
CA ILE A 478 -23.52 23.39 -6.84
C ILE A 478 -23.11 23.43 -5.35
N THR A 479 -23.08 22.28 -4.67
CA THR A 479 -22.76 22.25 -3.22
C THR A 479 -21.27 22.51 -2.96
N SER A 480 -20.39 22.08 -3.87
CA SER A 480 -18.95 22.34 -3.80
C SER A 480 -18.59 23.79 -4.17
N MET A 481 -19.34 24.43 -5.09
CA MET A 481 -19.14 25.84 -5.46
C MET A 481 -19.72 26.82 -4.42
N ILE A 482 -20.82 26.50 -3.74
CA ILE A 482 -21.45 27.38 -2.73
C ILE A 482 -20.58 27.58 -1.48
N ARG A 483 -19.65 26.66 -1.17
CA ARG A 483 -18.74 26.79 -0.01
C ARG A 483 -17.57 27.77 -0.20
N MET A 484 -17.48 28.48 -1.34
CA MET A 484 -16.34 29.34 -1.69
C MET A 484 -16.65 30.85 -1.75
N LEU A 485 -17.85 31.30 -1.35
CA LEU A 485 -18.19 32.72 -1.26
C LEU A 485 -17.89 33.27 0.15
N PRO A 486 -17.20 34.43 0.29
CA PRO A 486 -16.99 35.05 1.60
C PRO A 486 -18.31 35.53 2.18
N SER A 487 -18.61 35.12 3.41
CA SER A 487 -19.78 35.56 4.16
C SER A 487 -19.69 37.05 4.52
N GLY A 488 -20.62 37.86 3.98
CA GLY A 488 -20.94 39.20 4.47
C GLY A 488 -21.65 39.18 5.84
N PRO A 489 -21.88 40.35 6.48
CA PRO A 489 -21.92 40.48 7.94
C PRO A 489 -23.17 39.86 8.58
N ALA A 490 -22.94 39.31 9.78
CA ALA A 490 -23.89 38.57 10.59
C ALA A 490 -24.94 39.45 11.30
N MET A 491 -26.13 38.87 11.52
CA MET A 491 -27.02 39.12 12.67
C MET A 491 -27.85 37.85 12.98
N PRO A 492 -28.38 37.68 14.22
CA PRO A 492 -27.95 36.60 15.12
C PRO A 492 -28.93 35.42 15.33
N CYS A 493 -28.40 34.35 15.96
CA CYS A 493 -29.05 33.19 16.60
C CYS A 493 -29.73 32.17 15.66
N ASN A 494 -29.61 30.85 15.81
CA ASN A 494 -29.17 30.00 16.92
C ASN A 494 -28.69 28.62 16.38
N THR A 495 -27.90 27.90 17.20
CA THR A 495 -27.56 26.46 17.16
C THR A 495 -26.53 25.90 16.13
N ALA A 496 -25.30 25.78 16.62
CA ALA A 496 -24.23 24.75 16.47
C ALA A 496 -24.21 23.79 15.25
N VAL A 497 -23.06 23.71 14.56
CA VAL A 497 -21.96 22.71 14.74
C VAL A 497 -20.68 23.28 14.09
N ALA A 498 -19.61 23.43 14.87
CA ALA A 498 -18.33 23.94 14.40
C ALA A 498 -17.53 22.87 13.65
N ALA A 499 -17.21 23.11 12.37
CA ALA A 499 -16.20 22.38 11.62
C ALA A 499 -14.96 23.27 11.48
N LEU A 500 -13.81 22.78 11.97
CA LEU A 500 -12.50 23.42 11.86
C LEU A 500 -12.11 23.63 10.39
N PRO A 501 -11.58 24.81 9.99
CA PRO A 501 -11.15 25.05 8.63
C PRO A 501 -9.75 24.44 8.40
N ILE A 502 -9.67 23.49 7.47
CA ILE A 502 -8.40 23.04 6.88
C ILE A 502 -7.87 24.22 6.03
N VAL A 503 -6.70 24.73 6.39
CA VAL A 503 -5.98 25.76 5.63
C VAL A 503 -5.60 25.19 4.26
N ARG A 504 -6.30 25.62 3.21
CA ARG A 504 -5.94 25.35 1.80
C ARG A 504 -5.05 26.50 1.30
N PRO A 505 -4.09 26.26 0.39
CA PRO A 505 -3.39 27.34 -0.27
C PRO A 505 -4.41 28.21 -1.01
N ILE A 506 -4.41 29.51 -0.69
CA ILE A 506 -5.27 30.52 -1.30
C ILE A 506 -4.83 30.66 -2.76
N ILE A 507 -5.60 30.08 -3.68
CA ILE A 507 -5.50 30.41 -5.10
C ILE A 507 -6.24 31.74 -5.29
N SER A 508 -5.50 32.84 -5.34
CA SER A 508 -6.01 34.21 -5.48
C SER A 508 -6.37 34.57 -6.93
N LYS A 509 -7.17 33.73 -7.61
CA LYS A 509 -7.75 34.10 -8.92
C LYS A 509 -9.27 33.93 -8.90
N PRO A 510 -10.07 34.98 -9.17
CA PRO A 510 -11.52 34.90 -9.15
C PRO A 510 -12.05 33.95 -10.23
N ILE A 511 -13.13 33.23 -9.90
CA ILE A 511 -13.87 32.24 -10.71
C ILE A 511 -14.65 32.91 -11.89
N ASN A 512 -14.06 33.90 -12.55
CA ASN A 512 -14.70 34.59 -13.69
C ASN A 512 -14.64 33.79 -15.00
N TRP A 513 -13.90 32.67 -15.06
CA TRP A 513 -13.71 31.91 -16.29
C TRP A 513 -14.89 30.99 -16.66
N LEU A 514 -15.68 30.50 -15.69
CA LEU A 514 -16.88 29.68 -15.96
C LEU A 514 -17.96 30.41 -16.76
N ARG A 515 -17.98 31.76 -16.71
CA ARG A 515 -18.89 32.60 -17.52
C ARG A 515 -18.51 32.67 -19.00
N SER A 516 -17.26 32.36 -19.34
CA SER A 516 -16.77 32.40 -20.74
C SER A 516 -16.98 31.08 -21.50
N TRP A 517 -17.56 30.08 -20.83
CA TRP A 517 -18.01 28.86 -21.48
C TRP A 517 -19.26 29.15 -22.33
N HIS A 518 -19.21 28.69 -23.58
CA HIS A 518 -20.27 28.64 -24.60
C HIS A 518 -21.67 28.28 -24.02
N PRO A 519 -22.81 28.52 -24.71
CA PRO A 519 -24.17 28.72 -24.18
C PRO A 519 -24.83 27.54 -23.43
N TRP A 520 -24.08 26.48 -23.13
CA TRP A 520 -24.50 25.33 -22.33
C TRP A 520 -24.56 25.59 -20.82
N TRP A 521 -23.83 26.61 -20.31
CA TRP A 521 -23.94 27.02 -18.90
C TRP A 521 -25.37 27.37 -18.49
N GLU A 522 -26.15 27.97 -19.40
CA GLU A 522 -27.53 28.35 -19.11
C GLU A 522 -28.48 27.17 -18.90
N LYS A 523 -28.16 26.00 -19.50
CA LYS A 523 -28.98 24.78 -19.47
C LYS A 523 -28.65 23.83 -18.32
N MET A 524 -27.43 23.90 -17.77
CA MET A 524 -26.93 22.97 -16.74
C MET A 524 -27.13 23.45 -15.29
N VAL A 525 -27.63 24.66 -15.06
CA VAL A 525 -27.83 25.23 -13.73
C VAL A 525 -29.31 25.56 -13.51
N SER A 526 -29.93 24.99 -12.48
CA SER A 526 -31.35 25.23 -12.19
C SER A 526 -31.61 26.73 -11.96
N PRO A 527 -32.81 27.25 -12.31
CA PRO A 527 -33.15 28.67 -12.07
C PRO A 527 -32.96 29.10 -10.61
N PHE A 528 -33.09 28.16 -9.67
CA PHE A 528 -32.93 28.39 -8.25
C PHE A 528 -31.47 28.67 -7.85
N ALA A 529 -30.50 28.05 -8.52
CA ALA A 529 -29.08 28.27 -8.29
C ALA A 529 -28.56 29.59 -8.91
N LYS A 530 -29.22 30.09 -9.97
CA LYS A 530 -28.91 31.40 -10.57
C LYS A 530 -29.18 32.57 -9.60
N LYS A 531 -30.21 32.45 -8.74
CA LYS A 531 -30.61 33.51 -7.80
C LYS A 531 -29.66 33.68 -6.60
N ARG A 532 -28.85 32.66 -6.28
CA ARG A 532 -27.90 32.66 -5.15
C ARG A 532 -26.48 33.10 -5.52
N LEU A 533 -26.19 33.25 -6.82
CA LEU A 533 -24.89 33.68 -7.38
C LEU A 533 -24.90 35.16 -7.81
N LEU A 534 -26.05 35.84 -7.70
CA LEU A 534 -26.25 37.26 -8.01
C LEU A 534 -26.39 38.14 -6.74
N LEU A 535 -26.28 37.52 -5.56
CA LEU A 535 -26.08 38.12 -4.24
C LEU A 535 -24.75 37.60 -3.70
#